data_AF-A0A4Q3TK61-F1
#
_entry.id   AF-A0A4Q3TK61-F1
#
_cell.length_a   1.000
_cell.length_b   1.000
_cell.length_c   1.000
_cell.angle_alpha   90.00
_cell.angle_beta   90.00
_cell.angle_gamma   90.00
#
_symmetry.space_group_name_H-M   'P 1'
#
loop_
_entity.id
_entity.type
_entity.pdbx_description
1 polymer ?
#
loop_
_entity_poly.entity_id
_entity_poly.type
_entity_poly.pdbx_seq_one_letter_code
_entity_poly.pdbx_strand_id
1 'polypeptide(L)'
;MNIPLSDNAAFRLEGSSETRDGFYPDANSQETLDNLDRQFVRAKLRYEPSDTLSWLFSADYTQREENCCVAVLAIAGPTFGLVNSLSAARGDIGYTSTNPFDRQASKSTGRVNSENIDDWGVSAQADWDLGWGTLTSITAYRSWEASRSQDFDHSGADLGFFAPDGLHQNFDVFTQELRLQGTRGMLDWLVGAYYSDEDVRNDSAYRMGADYPLIYGGAATFQATTLAAFTPGDGARGIGEQSGQDISFFTHNIFNVTDALSVTAGLRWTQNEKAIDFFGSNFNPACDSARATGDAPGVLRFCAPFWDTRFNPAGDSDSRTEDAITGTFNVAYKFADNINAYASYSRGYKSGGYNFDRAGFTNPAVPNAADLSFVEETVDAYEVGLKTEFFDRRLIANMAVFHQTFSGFQLIEYTGVNFVVRSLEEAISKGAEIEVTWRPMDGLTITNGLSYTDAYYPVSAGNSTYSGRDM
;
A
#
# COMPACT_ATOMS: atom_id res chain seq x y z
N MET A 1 -0.14 -16.39 -26.47
CA MET A 1 0.32 -17.49 -27.38
C MET A 1 0.79 -18.65 -26.53
N ASN A 2 0.35 -19.88 -26.81
CA ASN A 2 0.82 -21.11 -26.15
C ASN A 2 1.45 -22.03 -27.22
N ILE A 3 2.66 -22.52 -26.98
CA ILE A 3 3.44 -23.32 -27.92
C ILE A 3 3.96 -24.57 -27.20
N PRO A 4 3.59 -25.79 -27.61
CA PRO A 4 4.33 -26.98 -27.21
C PRO A 4 5.72 -26.97 -27.88
N LEU A 5 6.79 -27.07 -27.09
CA LEU A 5 8.16 -27.15 -27.60
C LEU A 5 8.58 -28.60 -27.87
N SER A 6 8.05 -29.53 -27.06
CA SER A 6 8.24 -30.98 -27.14
C SER A 6 7.12 -31.68 -26.36
N ASP A 7 7.17 -33.01 -26.27
CA ASP A 7 6.25 -33.80 -25.43
C ASP A 7 6.36 -33.45 -23.93
N ASN A 8 7.47 -32.83 -23.52
CA ASN A 8 7.79 -32.56 -22.13
C ASN A 8 8.11 -31.08 -21.83
N ALA A 9 7.80 -30.17 -22.76
CA ALA A 9 8.01 -28.74 -22.57
C ALA A 9 6.94 -27.91 -23.28
N ALA A 10 6.43 -26.89 -22.58
CA ALA A 10 5.44 -25.95 -23.11
C ALA A 10 5.81 -24.51 -22.76
N PHE A 11 5.69 -23.62 -23.74
CA PHE A 11 5.97 -22.20 -23.61
C PHE A 11 4.71 -21.36 -23.79
N ARG A 12 4.56 -20.31 -22.99
CA ARG A 12 3.52 -19.29 -23.13
C ARG A 12 4.15 -17.92 -23.18
N LEU A 13 3.72 -17.10 -24.13
CA LEU A 13 4.02 -15.67 -24.20
C LEU A 13 2.71 -14.90 -24.23
N GLU A 14 2.55 -13.93 -23.34
CA GLU A 14 1.44 -12.99 -23.31
C GLU A 14 1.97 -11.57 -23.24
N GLY A 15 1.19 -10.64 -23.76
CA GLY A 15 1.48 -9.22 -23.66
C GLY A 15 0.23 -8.40 -23.91
N SER A 16 0.23 -7.18 -23.39
CA SER A 16 -0.85 -6.23 -23.54
C SER A 16 -0.30 -4.83 -23.61
N SER A 17 -1.02 -3.96 -24.30
CA SER A 17 -0.81 -2.52 -24.28
C SER A 17 -2.15 -1.86 -24.02
N GLU A 18 -2.16 -0.92 -23.07
CA GLU A 18 -3.32 -0.12 -22.73
C GLU A 18 -2.95 1.35 -22.86
N THR A 19 -3.70 2.07 -23.70
CA THR A 19 -3.55 3.51 -23.87
C THR A 19 -4.91 4.18 -23.69
N ARG A 20 -4.91 5.31 -22.99
CA ARG A 20 -6.10 6.16 -22.82
C ARG A 20 -5.65 7.60 -22.65
N ASP A 21 -6.25 8.50 -23.42
CA ASP A 21 -6.03 9.94 -23.23
C ASP A 21 -6.44 10.38 -21.82
N GLY A 22 -5.83 11.45 -21.35
CA GLY A 22 -6.22 12.09 -20.09
C GLY A 22 -7.63 12.65 -20.19
N PHE A 23 -8.32 12.73 -19.06
CA PHE A 23 -9.70 13.22 -19.00
C PHE A 23 -9.87 14.47 -18.13
N TYR A 24 -8.77 14.98 -17.57
CA TYR A 24 -8.71 16.29 -16.93
C TYR A 24 -7.93 17.25 -17.83
N PRO A 25 -8.59 18.07 -18.66
CA PRO A 25 -7.93 19.20 -19.29
C PRO A 25 -7.34 20.12 -18.22
N ASP A 26 -6.06 20.45 -18.38
CA ASP A 26 -5.40 21.46 -17.56
C ASP A 26 -5.71 22.87 -18.09
N ALA A 27 -6.06 23.77 -17.18
CA ALA A 27 -6.44 25.14 -17.53
C ALA A 27 -5.27 26.01 -17.99
N ASN A 28 -4.04 25.64 -17.61
CA ASN A 28 -2.83 26.42 -17.83
C ASN A 28 -1.90 25.84 -18.90
N SER A 29 -2.27 24.73 -19.52
CA SER A 29 -1.52 24.09 -20.60
C SER A 29 -2.44 23.48 -21.66
N GLN A 30 -1.85 22.79 -22.64
CA GLN A 30 -2.59 22.02 -23.64
C GLN A 30 -2.68 20.53 -23.27
N GLU A 31 -2.23 20.17 -22.08
CA GLU A 31 -2.18 18.78 -21.63
C GLU A 31 -3.55 18.31 -21.13
N THR A 32 -3.74 17.00 -21.20
CA THR A 32 -4.77 16.31 -20.44
C THR A 32 -4.08 15.41 -19.43
N LEU A 33 -4.49 15.51 -18.17
CA LEU A 33 -3.92 14.78 -17.04
C LEU A 33 -4.71 13.49 -16.79
N ASP A 34 -4.07 12.56 -16.07
CA ASP A 34 -4.56 11.21 -15.75
C ASP A 34 -4.79 10.34 -17.01
N ASN A 35 -3.85 10.37 -17.95
CA ASN A 35 -3.82 9.40 -19.06
C ASN A 35 -3.36 8.02 -18.56
N LEU A 36 -3.49 7.00 -19.40
CA LEU A 36 -2.87 5.69 -19.21
C LEU A 36 -1.96 5.42 -20.41
N ASP A 37 -0.73 4.99 -20.14
CA ASP A 37 0.14 4.35 -21.13
C ASP A 37 0.90 3.23 -20.44
N ARG A 38 0.53 1.98 -20.75
CA ARG A 38 1.01 0.79 -20.06
C ARG A 38 1.34 -0.30 -21.04
N GLN A 39 2.51 -0.89 -20.89
CA GLN A 39 2.92 -2.05 -21.66
C GLN A 39 3.31 -3.19 -20.72
N PHE A 40 2.90 -4.40 -21.06
CA PHE A 40 3.15 -5.59 -20.26
C PHE A 40 3.54 -6.75 -21.16
N VAL A 41 4.53 -7.53 -20.72
CA VAL A 41 4.90 -8.81 -21.34
C VAL A 41 5.19 -9.84 -20.26
N ARG A 42 4.76 -11.08 -20.49
CA ARG A 42 5.09 -12.23 -19.64
C ARG A 42 5.39 -13.47 -20.47
N ALA A 43 6.48 -14.13 -20.12
CA ALA A 43 6.86 -15.44 -20.63
C ALA A 43 6.76 -16.50 -19.52
N LYS A 44 6.28 -17.69 -19.87
CA LYS A 44 6.31 -18.87 -18.99
C LYS A 44 6.82 -20.09 -19.74
N LEU A 45 7.66 -20.89 -19.08
CA LEU A 45 8.16 -22.17 -19.59
C LEU A 45 7.83 -23.25 -18.56
N ARG A 46 7.00 -24.21 -18.95
CA ARG A 46 6.83 -25.47 -18.23
C ARG A 46 7.77 -26.51 -18.81
N TYR A 47 8.48 -27.24 -17.96
CA TYR A 47 9.41 -28.30 -18.35
C TYR A 47 9.28 -29.51 -17.43
N GLU A 48 9.10 -30.69 -18.00
CA GLU A 48 8.82 -31.95 -17.31
C GLU A 48 9.93 -32.97 -17.62
N PRO A 49 11.10 -32.89 -16.96
CA PRO A 49 12.21 -33.81 -17.25
C PRO A 49 11.88 -35.29 -16.97
N SER A 50 10.86 -35.58 -16.17
CA SER A 50 10.34 -36.93 -15.89
C SER A 50 8.86 -36.85 -15.51
N ASP A 51 8.21 -38.01 -15.37
CA ASP A 51 6.81 -38.10 -14.90
C ASP A 51 6.62 -37.64 -13.44
N THR A 52 7.70 -37.46 -12.69
CA THR A 52 7.69 -37.11 -11.26
C THR A 52 8.20 -35.72 -10.97
N LEU A 53 8.77 -35.01 -11.94
CA LEU A 53 9.38 -33.69 -11.72
C LEU A 53 8.87 -32.70 -12.77
N SER A 54 8.28 -31.61 -12.31
CA SER A 54 7.82 -30.49 -13.14
C SER A 54 8.50 -29.20 -12.72
N TRP A 55 8.85 -28.36 -13.69
CA TRP A 55 9.37 -27.02 -13.50
C TRP A 55 8.47 -26.01 -14.19
N LEU A 56 8.23 -24.88 -13.55
CA LEU A 56 7.61 -23.70 -14.14
C LEU A 56 8.51 -22.49 -13.92
N PHE A 57 9.07 -21.97 -15.01
CA PHE A 57 9.76 -20.69 -15.04
C PHE A 57 8.79 -19.62 -15.51
N SER A 58 8.76 -18.47 -14.85
CA SER A 58 8.01 -17.29 -15.27
C SER A 58 8.91 -16.06 -15.21
N ALA A 59 8.74 -15.16 -16.18
CA ALA A 59 9.35 -13.84 -16.19
C ALA A 59 8.36 -12.83 -16.76
N ASP A 60 8.26 -11.66 -16.15
CA ASP A 60 7.43 -10.56 -16.63
C ASP A 60 8.06 -9.20 -16.44
N TYR A 61 7.62 -8.26 -17.28
CA TYR A 61 8.02 -6.87 -17.29
C TYR A 61 6.80 -6.00 -17.60
N THR A 62 6.65 -4.92 -16.85
CA THR A 62 5.64 -3.88 -17.05
C THR A 62 6.34 -2.52 -17.07
N GLN A 63 5.97 -1.69 -18.03
CA GLN A 63 6.32 -0.28 -18.09
C GLN A 63 5.04 0.55 -18.05
N ARG A 64 5.06 1.67 -17.31
CA ARG A 64 4.00 2.67 -17.30
C ARG A 64 4.61 4.06 -17.45
N GLU A 65 4.06 4.87 -18.35
CA GLU A 65 4.48 6.26 -18.57
C GLU A 65 3.23 7.17 -18.57
N GLU A 66 2.92 7.75 -17.41
CA GLU A 66 1.65 8.45 -17.21
C GLU A 66 1.87 9.92 -16.83
N ASN A 67 1.10 10.83 -17.41
CA ASN A 67 0.92 12.21 -16.96
C ASN A 67 -0.07 12.23 -15.79
N CYS A 68 0.42 11.77 -14.64
CA CYS A 68 -0.34 11.62 -13.39
C CYS A 68 0.32 12.43 -12.26
N CYS A 69 -0.37 12.83 -11.19
CA CYS A 69 -1.82 12.77 -11.00
C CYS A 69 -2.32 14.15 -10.61
N VAL A 70 -3.59 14.43 -10.87
CA VAL A 70 -4.20 15.70 -10.48
C VAL A 70 -5.42 15.53 -9.60
N ALA A 71 -5.58 16.41 -8.62
CA ALA A 71 -6.83 16.54 -7.89
C ALA A 71 -7.64 17.73 -8.43
N VAL A 72 -8.96 17.60 -8.44
CA VAL A 72 -9.87 18.72 -8.73
C VAL A 72 -10.54 19.18 -7.43
N LEU A 73 -10.79 20.48 -7.33
CA LEU A 73 -11.37 21.07 -6.14
C LEU A 73 -12.83 20.61 -5.96
N ALA A 74 -13.09 19.87 -4.87
CA ALA A 74 -14.45 19.47 -4.50
C ALA A 74 -15.10 20.42 -3.47
N ILE A 75 -14.31 20.98 -2.55
CA ILE A 75 -14.78 21.86 -1.48
C ILE A 75 -13.85 23.06 -1.38
N ALA A 76 -14.38 24.25 -1.65
CA ALA A 76 -13.63 25.49 -1.53
C ALA A 76 -13.43 25.86 -0.05
N GLY A 77 -12.17 25.89 0.39
CA GLY A 77 -11.78 26.36 1.71
C GLY A 77 -11.61 27.89 1.80
N PRO A 78 -11.30 28.43 3.00
CA PRO A 78 -11.10 29.87 3.20
C PRO A 78 -9.99 30.50 2.34
N THR A 79 -9.01 29.70 1.91
CA THR A 79 -7.88 30.15 1.08
C THR A 79 -8.20 30.20 -0.42
N PHE A 80 -9.35 29.69 -0.86
CA PHE A 80 -9.71 29.59 -2.29
C PHE A 80 -9.52 30.89 -3.06
N GLY A 81 -10.08 32.00 -2.55
CA GLY A 81 -9.99 33.30 -3.22
C GLY A 81 -8.56 33.85 -3.29
N LEU A 82 -7.75 33.58 -2.27
CA LEU A 82 -6.34 33.99 -2.23
C LEU A 82 -5.51 33.18 -3.23
N VAL A 83 -5.67 31.84 -3.25
CA VAL A 83 -5.00 30.96 -4.21
C VAL A 83 -5.31 31.40 -5.64
N ASN A 84 -6.58 31.60 -5.99
CA ASN A 84 -6.95 32.07 -7.33
C ASN A 84 -6.40 33.47 -7.66
N SER A 85 -6.27 34.35 -6.67
CA SER A 85 -5.66 35.66 -6.87
C SER A 85 -4.15 35.57 -7.11
N LEU A 86 -3.47 34.64 -6.42
CA LEU A 86 -2.05 34.36 -6.63
C LEU A 86 -1.81 33.76 -8.02
N SER A 87 -2.62 32.78 -8.43
CA SER A 87 -2.57 32.24 -9.79
C SER A 87 -2.74 33.35 -10.84
N ALA A 88 -3.78 34.17 -10.69
CA ALA A 88 -4.06 35.27 -11.64
C ALA A 88 -2.93 36.30 -11.70
N ALA A 89 -2.25 36.59 -10.58
CA ALA A 89 -1.10 37.48 -10.54
C ALA A 89 0.09 36.97 -11.37
N ARG A 90 0.16 35.65 -11.61
CA ARG A 90 1.14 34.99 -12.46
C ARG A 90 0.70 34.83 -13.92
N GLY A 91 -0.55 35.18 -14.23
CA GLY A 91 -1.18 34.92 -15.52
C GLY A 91 -1.75 33.51 -15.64
N ASP A 92 -1.77 32.75 -14.55
CA ASP A 92 -2.34 31.40 -14.49
C ASP A 92 -3.82 31.46 -14.05
N ILE A 93 -4.56 30.44 -14.44
CA ILE A 93 -5.90 30.16 -13.93
C ILE A 93 -5.74 29.28 -12.69
N GLY A 94 -6.32 29.72 -11.57
CA GLY A 94 -6.38 28.93 -10.34
C GLY A 94 -7.37 27.77 -10.46
N TYR A 95 -8.05 27.45 -9.37
CA TYR A 95 -9.15 26.48 -9.42
C TYR A 95 -10.27 26.97 -10.34
N THR A 96 -10.51 26.22 -11.41
CA THR A 96 -11.44 26.55 -12.50
C THR A 96 -12.91 26.31 -12.15
N SER A 97 -13.17 25.30 -11.33
CA SER A 97 -14.51 24.94 -10.87
C SER A 97 -14.47 24.46 -9.42
N THR A 98 -15.56 24.69 -8.71
CA THR A 98 -15.84 24.07 -7.40
C THR A 98 -16.74 22.84 -7.53
N ASN A 99 -17.12 22.48 -8.77
CA ASN A 99 -17.85 21.26 -9.07
C ASN A 99 -16.87 20.23 -9.66
N PRO A 100 -16.51 19.17 -8.91
CA PRO A 100 -15.53 18.20 -9.38
C PRO A 100 -15.99 17.42 -10.63
N PHE A 101 -17.30 17.38 -10.90
CA PHE A 101 -17.85 16.73 -12.09
C PHE A 101 -17.58 17.49 -13.39
N ASP A 102 -17.14 18.75 -13.32
CA ASP A 102 -16.72 19.51 -14.50
C ASP A 102 -15.38 18.99 -15.06
N ARG A 103 -14.63 18.22 -14.25
CA ARG A 103 -13.34 17.60 -14.60
C ARG A 103 -12.32 18.57 -15.16
N GLN A 104 -12.24 19.77 -14.59
CA GLN A 104 -11.24 20.76 -14.97
C GLN A 104 -10.15 20.81 -13.92
N ALA A 105 -8.92 20.60 -14.37
CA ALA A 105 -7.73 20.68 -13.54
C ALA A 105 -6.99 22.00 -13.76
N SER A 106 -6.11 22.32 -12.84
CA SER A 106 -5.16 23.42 -12.96
C SER A 106 -3.87 23.00 -12.28
N LYS A 107 -2.74 23.18 -12.97
CA LYS A 107 -1.41 23.19 -12.35
C LYS A 107 -0.69 24.49 -12.69
N SER A 108 0.30 24.86 -11.90
CA SER A 108 1.09 26.06 -12.15
C SER A 108 1.84 25.93 -13.48
N THR A 109 1.90 27.02 -14.26
CA THR A 109 2.59 27.00 -15.55
C THR A 109 4.05 26.58 -15.38
N GLY A 110 4.50 25.65 -16.22
CA GLY A 110 5.86 25.10 -16.19
C GLY A 110 6.05 23.92 -15.22
N ARG A 111 4.99 23.48 -14.52
CA ARG A 111 5.02 22.24 -13.73
C ARG A 111 4.75 21.02 -14.60
N VAL A 112 5.52 19.96 -14.35
CA VAL A 112 5.34 18.65 -14.96
C VAL A 112 4.67 17.75 -13.94
N ASN A 113 3.66 17.03 -14.40
CA ASN A 113 3.09 15.90 -13.68
C ASN A 113 3.50 14.67 -14.48
N SER A 114 4.11 13.69 -13.82
CA SER A 114 4.53 12.45 -14.45
C SER A 114 4.62 11.35 -13.41
N GLU A 115 4.30 10.13 -13.78
CA GLU A 115 4.54 8.90 -13.04
C GLU A 115 5.06 7.86 -14.02
N ASN A 116 6.34 7.52 -13.87
CA ASN A 116 6.99 6.47 -14.66
C ASN A 116 7.26 5.29 -13.73
N ILE A 117 6.81 4.10 -14.12
CA ILE A 117 6.98 2.88 -13.33
C ILE A 117 7.59 1.79 -14.21
N ASP A 118 8.65 1.18 -13.69
CA ASP A 118 9.26 -0.03 -14.23
C ASP A 118 9.11 -1.15 -13.21
N ASP A 119 8.62 -2.31 -13.65
CA ASP A 119 8.32 -3.44 -12.78
C ASP A 119 8.68 -4.75 -13.48
N TRP A 120 9.50 -5.58 -12.85
CA TRP A 120 9.81 -6.90 -13.39
C TRP A 120 10.01 -7.95 -12.31
N GLY A 121 9.82 -9.19 -12.72
CA GLY A 121 10.03 -10.33 -11.83
C GLY A 121 10.39 -11.59 -12.59
N VAL A 122 11.06 -12.48 -11.88
CA VAL A 122 11.38 -13.83 -12.33
C VAL A 122 11.07 -14.82 -11.21
N SER A 123 10.56 -16.00 -11.58
CA SER A 123 10.30 -17.07 -10.63
C SER A 123 10.60 -18.43 -11.24
N ALA A 124 11.11 -19.34 -10.44
CA ALA A 124 11.24 -20.76 -10.75
C ALA A 124 10.50 -21.58 -9.70
N GLN A 125 9.54 -22.39 -10.13
CA GLN A 125 8.85 -23.36 -9.29
C GLN A 125 9.23 -24.78 -9.72
N ALA A 126 9.60 -25.62 -8.77
CA ALA A 126 9.81 -27.06 -8.96
C ALA A 126 8.79 -27.83 -8.13
N ASP A 127 8.13 -28.81 -8.74
CA ASP A 127 7.23 -29.74 -8.09
C ASP A 127 7.75 -31.17 -8.31
N TRP A 128 8.11 -31.85 -7.22
CA TRP A 128 8.65 -33.20 -7.24
C TRP A 128 7.73 -34.16 -6.50
N ASP A 129 7.14 -35.11 -7.22
CA ASP A 129 6.44 -36.26 -6.67
C ASP A 129 7.44 -37.30 -6.15
N LEU A 130 7.43 -37.52 -4.84
CA LEU A 130 8.26 -38.49 -4.13
C LEU A 130 7.57 -39.86 -3.97
N GLY A 131 6.33 -40.00 -4.47
CA GLY A 131 5.47 -41.17 -4.37
C GLY A 131 4.69 -41.28 -3.04
N TRP A 132 5.15 -40.61 -1.98
CA TRP A 132 4.46 -40.53 -0.68
C TRP A 132 4.03 -39.11 -0.31
N GLY A 133 4.39 -38.13 -1.15
CA GLY A 133 4.13 -36.72 -0.97
C GLY A 133 4.77 -35.92 -2.11
N THR A 134 4.45 -34.64 -2.18
CA THR A 134 4.97 -33.69 -3.16
C THR A 134 5.83 -32.65 -2.47
N LEU A 135 7.06 -32.49 -2.95
CA LEU A 135 7.97 -31.42 -2.55
C LEU A 135 7.87 -30.29 -3.58
N THR A 136 7.45 -29.11 -3.15
CA THR A 136 7.41 -27.90 -3.97
C THR A 136 8.48 -26.91 -3.48
N SER A 137 9.27 -26.37 -4.40
CA SER A 137 10.21 -25.27 -4.14
C SER A 137 9.88 -24.11 -5.08
N ILE A 138 9.76 -22.90 -4.55
CA ILE A 138 9.54 -21.68 -5.34
C ILE A 138 10.64 -20.69 -4.98
N THR A 139 11.39 -20.24 -5.97
CA THR A 139 12.36 -19.14 -5.85
C THR A 139 11.87 -17.98 -6.71
N ALA A 140 11.82 -16.77 -6.19
CA ALA A 140 11.45 -15.60 -6.97
C ALA A 140 12.27 -14.36 -6.62
N TYR A 141 12.41 -13.47 -7.59
CA TYR A 141 12.96 -12.13 -7.42
C TYR A 141 12.07 -11.13 -8.14
N ARG A 142 11.83 -9.97 -7.52
CA ARG A 142 11.03 -8.89 -8.09
C ARG A 142 11.69 -7.56 -7.79
N SER A 143 11.64 -6.66 -8.75
CA SER A 143 12.16 -5.30 -8.66
C SER A 143 11.12 -4.35 -9.22
N TRP A 144 10.90 -3.25 -8.51
CA TRP A 144 9.94 -2.22 -8.87
C TRP A 144 10.54 -0.85 -8.59
N GLU A 145 10.37 0.07 -9.53
CA GLU A 145 10.80 1.44 -9.41
C GLU A 145 9.68 2.37 -9.89
N ALA A 146 9.52 3.49 -9.19
CA ALA A 146 8.67 4.61 -9.61
C ALA A 146 9.42 5.93 -9.50
N SER A 147 9.32 6.74 -10.53
CA SER A 147 9.76 8.14 -10.52
C SER A 147 8.59 9.06 -10.81
N ARG A 148 8.37 10.07 -9.97
CA ARG A 148 7.21 10.95 -10.02
C ARG A 148 7.59 12.43 -9.94
N SER A 149 6.90 13.24 -10.73
CA SER A 149 6.83 14.69 -10.58
C SER A 149 5.39 15.12 -10.45
N GLN A 150 5.14 16.19 -9.69
CA GLN A 150 3.77 16.61 -9.41
C GLN A 150 3.72 18.04 -8.87
N ASP A 151 2.85 18.87 -9.43
CA ASP A 151 2.24 19.99 -8.71
C ASP A 151 1.18 19.44 -7.75
N PHE A 152 1.49 19.46 -6.44
CA PHE A 152 0.65 18.83 -5.41
C PHE A 152 -0.31 19.81 -4.74
N ASP A 153 -0.25 21.11 -5.05
CA ASP A 153 -1.28 22.07 -4.62
C ASP A 153 -2.46 22.12 -5.60
N HIS A 154 -2.28 21.56 -6.80
CA HIS A 154 -3.31 21.34 -7.81
C HIS A 154 -4.04 22.63 -8.21
N SER A 155 -3.30 23.74 -8.21
CA SER A 155 -3.79 25.06 -8.57
C SER A 155 -2.83 25.72 -9.57
N GLY A 156 -3.22 26.88 -10.11
CA GLY A 156 -2.29 27.72 -10.87
C GLY A 156 -1.37 28.59 -9.99
N ALA A 157 -1.42 28.47 -8.66
CA ALA A 157 -0.55 29.22 -7.75
C ALA A 157 0.72 28.42 -7.48
N ASP A 158 1.87 29.08 -7.49
CA ASP A 158 3.17 28.43 -7.34
C ASP A 158 3.47 28.18 -5.85
N LEU A 159 2.86 27.15 -5.26
CA LEU A 159 2.93 26.88 -3.82
C LEU A 159 3.86 25.72 -3.49
N GLY A 160 3.71 24.57 -4.14
CA GLY A 160 4.54 23.40 -3.81
C GLY A 160 4.52 22.29 -4.87
N PHE A 161 5.66 21.64 -5.06
CA PHE A 161 5.82 20.63 -6.10
C PHE A 161 6.89 19.59 -5.78
N PHE A 162 6.71 18.38 -6.34
CA PHE A 162 7.77 17.43 -6.60
C PHE A 162 8.33 17.70 -7.99
N ALA A 163 9.63 17.96 -8.06
CA ALA A 163 10.31 18.08 -9.34
C ALA A 163 10.49 16.71 -10.01
N PRO A 164 10.92 16.65 -11.29
CA PRO A 164 11.26 15.38 -11.95
C PRO A 164 12.29 14.52 -11.22
N ASP A 165 13.18 15.14 -10.45
CA ASP A 165 14.16 14.47 -9.58
C ASP A 165 13.67 14.37 -8.11
N GLY A 166 12.39 14.63 -7.88
CA GLY A 166 11.84 14.95 -6.57
C GLY A 166 11.12 13.80 -5.88
N LEU A 167 10.74 12.73 -6.58
CA LEU A 167 10.16 11.57 -5.92
C LEU A 167 10.56 10.31 -6.67
N HIS A 168 11.38 9.49 -6.03
CA HIS A 168 11.84 8.22 -6.55
C HIS A 168 11.71 7.15 -5.46
N GLN A 169 11.01 6.08 -5.77
CA GLN A 169 10.74 4.98 -4.86
C GLN A 169 11.10 3.67 -5.54
N ASN A 170 11.73 2.75 -4.84
CA ASN A 170 11.98 1.43 -5.37
C ASN A 170 11.91 0.36 -4.28
N PHE A 171 11.71 -0.89 -4.70
CA PHE A 171 11.95 -2.05 -3.87
C PHE A 171 12.49 -3.21 -4.70
N ASP A 172 13.34 -4.01 -4.07
CA ASP A 172 13.81 -5.29 -4.56
C ASP A 172 13.49 -6.36 -3.53
N VAL A 173 12.94 -7.50 -3.95
CA VAL A 173 12.59 -8.60 -3.04
C VAL A 173 12.98 -9.94 -3.62
N PHE A 174 13.76 -10.70 -2.85
CA PHE A 174 14.04 -12.11 -3.07
C PHE A 174 13.18 -12.98 -2.15
N THR A 175 12.65 -14.09 -2.67
CA THR A 175 11.86 -15.05 -1.88
C THR A 175 12.24 -16.49 -2.20
N GLN A 176 12.18 -17.34 -1.17
CA GLN A 176 12.34 -18.78 -1.26
C GLN A 176 11.28 -19.48 -0.39
N GLU A 177 10.42 -20.27 -1.01
CA GLU A 177 9.45 -21.13 -0.33
C GLU A 177 9.76 -22.60 -0.57
N LEU A 178 9.71 -23.41 0.49
CA LEU A 178 9.79 -24.86 0.41
C LEU A 178 8.57 -25.46 1.10
N ARG A 179 7.82 -26.32 0.42
CA ARG A 179 6.66 -27.03 0.95
C ARG A 179 6.78 -28.52 0.70
N LEU A 180 6.40 -29.30 1.70
CA LEU A 180 6.24 -30.73 1.57
C LEU A 180 4.83 -31.08 2.04
N GLN A 181 4.07 -31.79 1.21
CA GLN A 181 2.68 -32.14 1.49
C GLN A 181 2.33 -33.56 1.05
N GLY A 182 1.31 -34.14 1.66
CA GLY A 182 0.79 -35.45 1.27
C GLY A 182 -0.44 -35.88 2.06
N THR A 183 -0.90 -37.09 1.80
CA THR A 183 -2.06 -37.70 2.47
C THR A 183 -1.66 -39.01 3.12
N ARG A 184 -2.06 -39.21 4.37
CA ARG A 184 -1.85 -40.45 5.12
C ARG A 184 -3.09 -40.81 5.96
N GLY A 185 -3.89 -41.75 5.45
CA GLY A 185 -5.12 -42.17 6.11
C GLY A 185 -6.10 -41.01 6.22
N MET A 186 -6.46 -40.62 7.44
CA MET A 186 -7.36 -39.49 7.69
C MET A 186 -6.68 -38.11 7.64
N LEU A 187 -5.35 -38.05 7.51
CA LEU A 187 -4.58 -36.82 7.61
C LEU A 187 -4.10 -36.36 6.23
N ASP A 188 -4.56 -35.19 5.80
CA ASP A 188 -3.91 -34.39 4.77
C ASP A 188 -2.97 -33.40 5.48
N TRP A 189 -1.68 -33.44 5.17
CA TRP A 189 -0.67 -32.66 5.88
C TRP A 189 0.17 -31.82 4.93
N LEU A 190 0.62 -30.69 5.44
CA LEU A 190 1.57 -29.80 4.78
C LEU A 190 2.48 -29.21 5.84
N VAL A 191 3.78 -29.19 5.55
CA VAL A 191 4.80 -28.46 6.30
C VAL A 191 5.64 -27.64 5.33
N GLY A 192 6.12 -26.49 5.77
CA GLY A 192 6.94 -25.64 4.91
C GLY A 192 7.81 -24.65 5.66
N ALA A 193 8.73 -24.08 4.90
CA ALA A 193 9.60 -22.99 5.30
C ALA A 193 9.54 -21.88 4.24
N TYR A 194 9.69 -20.65 4.69
CA TYR A 194 9.70 -19.47 3.84
C TYR A 194 10.82 -18.52 4.27
N TYR A 195 11.48 -17.91 3.29
CA TYR A 195 12.46 -16.85 3.46
C TYR A 195 12.14 -15.70 2.51
N SER A 196 12.26 -14.46 2.97
CA SER A 196 12.36 -13.29 2.11
C SER A 196 13.39 -12.28 2.60
N ASP A 197 13.95 -11.56 1.65
CA ASP A 197 14.92 -10.48 1.81
C ASP A 197 14.46 -9.35 0.91
N GLU A 198 14.18 -8.18 1.49
CA GLU A 198 13.60 -7.02 0.83
C GLU A 198 14.45 -5.79 1.12
N ASP A 199 14.76 -5.00 0.09
CA ASP A 199 15.32 -3.67 0.20
C ASP A 199 14.32 -2.66 -0.37
N VAL A 200 14.07 -1.58 0.35
CA VAL A 200 13.14 -0.51 -0.04
C VAL A 200 13.85 0.83 0.07
N ARG A 201 13.80 1.64 -0.99
CA ARG A 201 14.27 3.04 -0.96
C ARG A 201 13.12 4.00 -1.23
N ASN A 202 13.04 5.04 -0.42
CA ASN A 202 12.15 6.18 -0.64
C ASN A 202 12.98 7.48 -0.63
N ASP A 203 13.15 8.07 -1.80
CA ASP A 203 13.84 9.35 -2.01
C ASP A 203 12.82 10.42 -2.40
N SER A 204 12.49 11.29 -1.45
CA SER A 204 11.45 12.31 -1.60
C SER A 204 11.98 13.69 -1.31
N ALA A 205 12.01 14.52 -2.34
CA ALA A 205 12.33 15.93 -2.36
C ALA A 205 11.19 16.77 -2.94
N TYR A 206 10.50 17.51 -2.09
CA TYR A 206 9.60 18.56 -2.53
C TYR A 206 10.25 19.94 -2.37
N ARG A 207 9.68 20.89 -3.10
CA ARG A 207 10.12 22.28 -3.17
C ARG A 207 8.91 23.19 -3.05
N MET A 208 9.10 24.35 -2.43
CA MET A 208 8.08 25.40 -2.30
C MET A 208 8.24 26.42 -3.42
N GLY A 209 7.12 26.83 -3.98
CA GLY A 209 7.06 27.80 -5.05
C GLY A 209 7.11 29.25 -4.57
N ALA A 210 7.15 30.20 -5.50
CA ALA A 210 7.31 31.62 -5.18
C ALA A 210 6.13 32.23 -4.41
N ASP A 211 4.95 31.62 -4.48
CA ASP A 211 3.74 32.14 -3.83
C ASP A 211 3.58 31.61 -2.40
N TYR A 212 4.43 30.68 -1.96
CA TYR A 212 4.41 30.15 -0.60
C TYR A 212 4.43 31.24 0.51
N PRO A 213 5.33 32.26 0.50
CA PRO A 213 5.22 33.36 1.45
C PRO A 213 3.92 34.17 1.29
N LEU A 214 3.39 34.28 0.07
CA LEU A 214 2.27 35.17 -0.25
C LEU A 214 0.93 34.60 0.23
N ILE A 215 0.74 33.28 0.22
CA ILE A 215 -0.48 32.66 0.77
C ILE A 215 -0.63 32.90 2.28
N TYR A 216 0.47 33.24 2.96
CA TYR A 216 0.48 33.63 4.38
C TYR A 216 0.58 35.14 4.61
N GLY A 217 0.43 35.97 3.56
CA GLY A 217 0.38 37.44 3.64
C GLY A 217 1.68 38.16 3.30
N GLY A 218 2.75 37.44 2.96
CA GLY A 218 4.00 38.01 2.45
C GLY A 218 4.56 39.11 3.35
N ALA A 219 4.90 40.26 2.76
CA ALA A 219 5.49 41.42 3.46
C ALA A 219 4.59 42.05 4.53
N ALA A 220 3.28 41.77 4.53
CA ALA A 220 2.39 42.21 5.61
C ALA A 220 2.51 41.34 6.87
N THR A 221 3.02 40.12 6.73
CA THR A 221 3.09 39.11 7.81
C THR A 221 4.51 38.89 8.31
N PHE A 222 5.47 38.80 7.40
CA PHE A 222 6.83 38.38 7.69
C PHE A 222 7.82 39.56 7.70
N GLN A 223 8.88 39.41 8.48
CA GLN A 223 9.98 40.38 8.46
C GLN A 223 10.70 40.35 7.10
N ALA A 224 11.22 41.50 6.67
CA ALA A 224 11.92 41.63 5.40
C ALA A 224 13.13 40.67 5.29
N THR A 225 13.83 40.41 6.40
CA THR A 225 14.95 39.46 6.48
C THR A 225 14.52 38.00 6.29
N THR A 226 13.35 37.61 6.79
CA THR A 226 12.79 36.27 6.59
C THR A 226 12.40 36.08 5.13
N LEU A 227 11.70 37.06 4.56
CA LEU A 227 11.29 37.03 3.15
C LEU A 227 12.48 37.05 2.19
N ALA A 228 13.50 37.86 2.48
CA ALA A 228 14.70 37.93 1.66
C ALA A 228 15.55 36.65 1.73
N ALA A 229 15.38 35.85 2.78
CA ALA A 229 16.06 34.56 2.89
C ALA A 229 15.35 33.48 2.07
N PHE A 230 14.02 33.51 1.95
CA PHE A 230 13.28 32.54 1.14
C PHE A 230 13.60 32.69 -0.36
N THR A 231 13.95 31.57 -0.99
CA THR A 231 14.13 31.48 -2.44
C THR A 231 13.14 30.46 -3.02
N PRO A 232 12.39 30.77 -4.10
CA PRO A 232 11.56 29.78 -4.76
C PRO A 232 12.39 28.56 -5.18
N GLY A 233 11.91 27.37 -4.83
CA GLY A 233 12.67 26.13 -4.95
C GLY A 233 13.27 25.63 -3.64
N ASP A 234 13.31 26.45 -2.59
CA ASP A 234 13.62 26.01 -1.22
C ASP A 234 12.65 24.91 -0.79
N GLY A 235 13.10 23.98 0.05
CA GLY A 235 12.37 22.74 0.24
C GLY A 235 13.11 21.77 1.13
N ALA A 236 12.83 20.48 0.93
CA ALA A 236 13.45 19.46 1.72
C ALA A 236 13.46 18.10 1.02
N ARG A 237 14.55 17.35 1.21
CA ARG A 237 14.80 16.00 0.70
C ARG A 237 14.99 15.02 1.84
N GLY A 238 14.38 13.85 1.73
CA GLY A 238 14.47 12.76 2.70
C GLY A 238 14.71 11.47 1.92
N ILE A 239 15.71 10.72 2.35
CA ILE A 239 16.09 9.44 1.76
C ILE A 239 16.02 8.43 2.88
N GLY A 240 15.05 7.53 2.81
CA GLY A 240 14.96 6.37 3.69
C GLY A 240 15.32 5.12 2.92
N GLU A 241 16.24 4.33 3.45
CA GLU A 241 16.60 3.00 2.96
C GLU A 241 16.23 2.01 4.05
N GLN A 242 15.36 1.05 3.76
CA GLN A 242 14.93 0.03 4.71
C GLN A 242 15.26 -1.35 4.14
N SER A 243 15.90 -2.19 4.95
CA SER A 243 16.04 -3.62 4.67
C SER A 243 15.10 -4.43 5.56
N GLY A 244 14.58 -5.52 5.03
CA GLY A 244 13.61 -6.39 5.68
C GLY A 244 13.92 -7.87 5.42
N GLN A 245 13.93 -8.68 6.47
CA GLN A 245 14.11 -10.13 6.36
C GLN A 245 12.99 -10.86 7.09
N ASP A 246 12.42 -11.88 6.45
CA ASP A 246 11.46 -12.78 7.08
C ASP A 246 11.93 -14.22 6.99
N ILE A 247 11.92 -14.91 8.13
CA ILE A 247 12.07 -16.37 8.20
C ILE A 247 10.79 -16.94 8.79
N SER A 248 10.26 -18.02 8.22
CA SER A 248 9.07 -18.66 8.75
C SER A 248 9.07 -20.17 8.59
N PHE A 249 8.47 -20.85 9.56
CA PHE A 249 8.15 -22.27 9.51
C PHE A 249 6.66 -22.45 9.76
N PHE A 250 6.01 -23.26 8.94
CA PHE A 250 4.56 -23.40 8.98
C PHE A 250 4.08 -24.81 8.70
N THR A 251 2.85 -25.08 9.14
CA THR A 251 2.13 -26.31 8.86
C THR A 251 0.64 -26.03 8.68
N HIS A 252 -0.01 -26.85 7.87
CA HIS A 252 -1.45 -26.82 7.66
C HIS A 252 -1.94 -28.25 7.49
N ASN A 253 -2.85 -28.69 8.35
CA ASN A 253 -3.25 -30.09 8.43
C ASN A 253 -4.77 -30.21 8.49
N ILE A 254 -5.33 -31.13 7.72
CA ILE A 254 -6.75 -31.47 7.72
C ILE A 254 -6.89 -32.90 8.22
N PHE A 255 -7.63 -33.07 9.31
CA PHE A 255 -7.98 -34.34 9.90
C PHE A 255 -9.41 -34.69 9.52
N ASN A 256 -9.58 -35.63 8.60
CA ASN A 256 -10.87 -36.20 8.20
C ASN A 256 -11.33 -37.22 9.25
N VAL A 257 -11.81 -36.74 10.40
CA VAL A 257 -12.20 -37.56 11.55
C VAL A 257 -13.26 -38.61 11.18
N THR A 258 -14.20 -38.22 10.31
CA THR A 258 -15.18 -39.12 9.67
C THR A 258 -15.46 -38.61 8.25
N ASP A 259 -16.30 -39.32 7.47
CA ASP A 259 -16.74 -38.85 6.15
C ASP A 259 -17.49 -37.49 6.20
N ALA A 260 -18.07 -37.17 7.36
CA ALA A 260 -18.86 -35.97 7.59
C ALA A 260 -18.15 -34.88 8.40
N LEU A 261 -17.12 -35.21 9.19
CA LEU A 261 -16.45 -34.29 10.11
C LEU A 261 -14.98 -34.14 9.74
N SER A 262 -14.55 -32.91 9.48
CA SER A 262 -13.14 -32.56 9.33
C SER A 262 -12.72 -31.47 10.32
N VAL A 263 -11.46 -31.54 10.75
CA VAL A 263 -10.83 -30.52 11.61
C VAL A 263 -9.56 -30.06 10.92
N THR A 264 -9.44 -28.77 10.67
CA THR A 264 -8.23 -28.16 10.12
C THR A 264 -7.48 -27.44 11.22
N ALA A 265 -6.17 -27.66 11.30
CA ALA A 265 -5.28 -26.96 12.21
C ALA A 265 -3.98 -26.58 11.50
N GLY A 266 -3.61 -25.31 11.58
CA GLY A 266 -2.37 -24.79 11.04
C GLY A 266 -1.72 -23.79 11.98
N LEU A 267 -0.39 -23.79 11.98
CA LEU A 267 0.44 -22.88 12.76
C LEU A 267 1.58 -22.36 11.90
N ARG A 268 1.97 -21.11 12.12
CA ARG A 268 3.14 -20.50 11.51
C ARG A 268 3.87 -19.68 12.57
N TRP A 269 5.15 -19.96 12.73
CA TRP A 269 6.08 -19.06 13.41
C TRP A 269 6.80 -18.23 12.34
N THR A 270 6.89 -16.93 12.59
CA THR A 270 7.57 -15.96 11.73
C THR A 270 8.45 -15.07 12.58
N GLN A 271 9.70 -14.87 12.14
CA GLN A 271 10.59 -13.84 12.64
C GLN A 271 10.78 -12.81 11.54
N ASN A 272 10.53 -11.55 11.86
CA ASN A 272 10.71 -10.40 10.98
C ASN A 272 11.82 -9.51 11.53
N GLU A 273 12.81 -9.18 10.71
CA GLU A 273 13.82 -8.17 11.02
C GLU A 273 13.65 -7.01 10.06
N LYS A 274 13.70 -5.77 10.57
CA LYS A 274 13.72 -4.56 9.75
C LYS A 274 14.78 -3.60 10.26
N ALA A 275 15.53 -3.00 9.36
CA ALA A 275 16.44 -1.91 9.67
C ALA A 275 16.16 -0.74 8.74
N ILE A 276 16.39 0.49 9.22
CA ILE A 276 16.30 1.70 8.41
C ILE A 276 17.55 2.55 8.57
N ASP A 277 17.98 3.16 7.48
CA ASP A 277 18.89 4.29 7.42
C ASP A 277 18.12 5.48 6.84
N PHE A 278 18.14 6.62 7.54
CA PHE A 278 17.43 7.83 7.13
C PHE A 278 18.36 9.04 7.03
N PHE A 279 18.37 9.67 5.86
CA PHE A 279 19.08 10.91 5.59
C PHE A 279 18.10 12.04 5.25
N GLY A 280 18.26 13.20 5.90
CA GLY A 280 17.43 14.38 5.65
C GLY A 280 18.25 15.63 5.32
N SER A 281 17.77 16.38 4.33
CA SER A 281 18.33 17.66 3.90
C SER A 281 17.23 18.66 3.58
N ASN A 282 16.94 19.52 4.53
CA ASN A 282 16.09 20.70 4.46
C ASN A 282 16.95 21.88 4.05
N PHE A 283 16.57 22.54 2.97
CA PHE A 283 17.24 23.69 2.38
C PHE A 283 16.23 24.85 2.37
N ASN A 284 16.07 25.46 3.56
CA ASN A 284 15.11 26.53 3.83
C ASN A 284 15.73 27.58 4.76
N PRO A 285 16.58 28.47 4.24
CA PRO A 285 17.22 29.55 5.01
C PRO A 285 16.23 30.55 5.62
N ALA A 286 14.97 30.58 5.18
CA ALA A 286 13.95 31.44 5.77
C ALA A 286 13.58 31.03 7.19
N CYS A 287 13.60 29.73 7.52
CA CYS A 287 13.43 29.27 8.91
C CYS A 287 14.55 29.79 9.81
N ASP A 288 15.80 29.66 9.37
CA ASP A 288 16.98 30.11 10.13
C ASP A 288 16.95 31.62 10.36
N SER A 289 16.61 32.39 9.33
CA SER A 289 16.45 33.85 9.40
C SER A 289 15.32 34.25 10.36
N ALA A 290 14.15 33.59 10.28
CA ALA A 290 13.02 33.87 11.15
C ALA A 290 13.36 33.63 12.62
N ARG A 291 14.08 32.54 12.92
CA ARG A 291 14.55 32.24 14.29
C ARG A 291 15.57 33.26 14.78
N ALA A 292 16.56 33.60 13.94
CA ALA A 292 17.62 34.53 14.30
C ALA A 292 17.09 35.96 14.55
N THR A 293 16.02 36.35 13.86
CA THR A 293 15.42 37.69 13.93
C THR A 293 14.17 37.78 14.81
N GLY A 294 13.71 36.65 15.37
CA GLY A 294 12.51 36.60 16.22
C GLY A 294 11.21 36.87 15.46
N ASP A 295 11.15 36.57 14.16
CA ASP A 295 9.95 36.65 13.34
C ASP A 295 8.98 35.52 13.68
N ALA A 296 8.11 35.74 14.67
CA ALA A 296 7.19 34.72 15.16
C ALA A 296 6.28 34.11 14.06
N PRO A 297 5.64 34.92 13.16
CA PRO A 297 4.97 34.39 11.99
C PRO A 297 5.90 33.56 11.09
N GLY A 298 7.13 34.04 10.85
CA GLY A 298 8.13 33.33 10.07
C GLY A 298 8.49 31.97 10.65
N VAL A 299 8.70 31.89 11.97
CA VAL A 299 8.95 30.63 12.69
C VAL A 299 7.77 29.67 12.52
N LEU A 300 6.53 30.16 12.61
CA LEU A 300 5.35 29.30 12.48
C LEU A 300 5.21 28.67 11.08
N ARG A 301 5.61 29.37 10.01
CA ARG A 301 5.40 28.92 8.62
C ARG A 301 6.64 28.27 8.00
N PHE A 302 7.80 28.91 8.15
CA PHE A 302 9.04 28.40 7.58
C PHE A 302 9.71 27.32 8.45
N CYS A 303 9.47 27.28 9.76
CA CYS A 303 9.99 26.20 10.62
C CYS A 303 8.94 25.11 10.90
N ALA A 304 8.09 24.82 9.92
CA ALA A 304 7.13 23.73 10.02
C ALA A 304 7.85 22.37 9.89
N PRO A 305 7.42 21.30 10.60
CA PRO A 305 8.19 20.05 10.71
C PRO A 305 8.58 19.39 9.41
N PHE A 306 7.79 19.57 8.35
CA PHE A 306 8.08 18.97 7.05
C PHE A 306 9.42 19.47 6.49
N TRP A 307 9.74 20.77 6.61
CA TRP A 307 10.88 21.42 5.93
C TRP A 307 11.75 22.32 6.84
N ASP A 308 11.73 22.06 8.14
CA ASP A 308 12.53 22.80 9.12
C ASP A 308 13.98 22.28 9.13
N THR A 309 14.94 23.21 8.99
CA THR A 309 16.39 22.97 8.87
C THR A 309 17.01 22.19 10.03
N ARG A 310 16.31 22.08 11.16
CA ARG A 310 16.73 21.28 12.32
C ARG A 310 16.51 19.79 12.14
N PHE A 311 15.52 19.39 11.33
CA PHE A 311 15.26 17.98 11.02
C PHE A 311 16.16 17.46 9.88
N ASN A 312 17.47 17.70 10.00
CA ASN A 312 18.50 17.24 9.06
C ASN A 312 19.33 16.09 9.65
N PRO A 313 18.74 14.90 9.86
CA PRO A 313 19.50 13.73 10.30
C PRO A 313 20.57 13.39 9.27
N ALA A 314 21.80 13.23 9.75
CA ALA A 314 22.97 12.97 8.92
C ALA A 314 23.23 11.45 8.78
N GLY A 315 22.18 10.67 8.51
CA GLY A 315 22.23 9.21 8.45
C GLY A 315 21.94 8.57 9.81
N ASP A 316 20.75 8.83 10.34
CA ASP A 316 20.28 8.14 11.55
C ASP A 316 19.80 6.74 11.18
N SER A 317 20.06 5.77 12.05
CA SER A 317 19.68 4.39 11.81
C SER A 317 19.00 3.75 13.02
N ASP A 318 18.17 2.76 12.75
CA ASP A 318 17.51 1.94 13.77
C ASP A 318 17.25 0.54 13.21
N SER A 319 17.12 -0.44 14.10
CA SER A 319 16.72 -1.80 13.73
C SER A 319 15.78 -2.41 14.76
N ARG A 320 14.91 -3.31 14.28
CA ARG A 320 13.96 -4.06 15.10
C ARG A 320 13.83 -5.51 14.63
N THR A 321 13.54 -6.37 15.58
CA THR A 321 13.22 -7.78 15.36
C THR A 321 11.94 -8.12 16.11
N GLU A 322 11.02 -8.80 15.43
CA GLU A 322 9.71 -9.18 15.95
C GLU A 322 9.44 -10.66 15.65
N ASP A 323 8.84 -11.36 16.61
CA ASP A 323 8.41 -12.76 16.45
C ASP A 323 6.88 -12.85 16.53
N ALA A 324 6.27 -13.60 15.62
CA ALA A 324 4.83 -13.82 15.57
C ALA A 324 4.48 -15.31 15.46
N ILE A 325 3.51 -15.74 16.25
CA ILE A 325 2.85 -17.03 16.08
C ILE A 325 1.44 -16.78 15.57
N THR A 326 1.18 -17.24 14.36
CA THR A 326 -0.12 -17.16 13.69
C THR A 326 -0.66 -18.55 13.44
N GLY A 327 -1.96 -18.66 13.12
CA GLY A 327 -2.55 -19.96 12.90
C GLY A 327 -4.03 -19.93 12.54
N THR A 328 -4.53 -21.11 12.22
CA THR A 328 -5.94 -21.33 11.90
C THR A 328 -6.43 -22.61 12.57
N PHE A 329 -7.67 -22.57 13.03
CA PHE A 329 -8.41 -23.73 13.50
C PHE A 329 -9.81 -23.69 12.91
N ASN A 330 -10.22 -24.75 12.22
CA ASN A 330 -11.55 -24.87 11.63
C ASN A 330 -12.14 -26.24 11.93
N VAL A 331 -13.43 -26.27 12.24
CA VAL A 331 -14.23 -27.50 12.35
C VAL A 331 -15.33 -27.40 11.33
N ALA A 332 -15.40 -28.37 10.41
CA ALA A 332 -16.42 -28.45 9.38
C ALA A 332 -17.22 -29.74 9.50
N TYR A 333 -18.54 -29.64 9.36
CA TYR A 333 -19.47 -30.75 9.46
C TYR A 333 -20.49 -30.76 8.32
N LYS A 334 -20.49 -31.86 7.57
CA LYS A 334 -21.47 -32.17 6.53
C LYS A 334 -22.70 -32.81 7.17
N PHE A 335 -23.77 -32.03 7.31
CA PHE A 335 -25.08 -32.54 7.75
C PHE A 335 -25.76 -33.42 6.69
N ALA A 336 -25.48 -33.11 5.43
CA ALA A 336 -25.87 -33.85 4.24
C ALA A 336 -24.87 -33.55 3.12
N ASP A 337 -24.94 -34.29 2.00
CA ASP A 337 -24.06 -34.06 0.83
C ASP A 337 -24.13 -32.63 0.28
N ASN A 338 -25.23 -31.92 0.57
CA ASN A 338 -25.55 -30.60 0.07
C ASN A 338 -25.68 -29.54 1.18
N ILE A 339 -25.35 -29.87 2.44
CA ILE A 339 -25.42 -28.94 3.58
C ILE A 339 -24.18 -29.14 4.44
N ASN A 340 -23.32 -28.12 4.48
CA ASN A 340 -22.09 -28.12 5.27
C ASN A 340 -22.05 -26.87 6.16
N ALA A 341 -21.74 -27.02 7.44
CA ALA A 341 -21.48 -25.89 8.32
C ALA A 341 -20.05 -25.93 8.83
N TYR A 342 -19.53 -24.78 9.22
CA TYR A 342 -18.22 -24.69 9.84
C TYR A 342 -18.17 -23.60 10.90
N ALA A 343 -17.21 -23.74 11.79
CA ALA A 343 -16.75 -22.68 12.67
C ALA A 343 -15.22 -22.58 12.56
N SER A 344 -14.71 -21.36 12.51
CA SER A 344 -13.27 -21.11 12.41
C SER A 344 -12.80 -20.00 13.34
N TYR A 345 -11.54 -20.15 13.71
CA TYR A 345 -10.72 -19.12 14.32
C TYR A 345 -9.44 -18.98 13.49
N SER A 346 -8.99 -17.75 13.28
CA SER A 346 -7.68 -17.47 12.70
C SER A 346 -7.03 -16.29 13.39
N ARG A 347 -5.70 -16.34 13.49
CA ARG A 347 -4.87 -15.23 13.95
C ARG A 347 -3.95 -14.79 12.82
N GLY A 348 -4.05 -13.53 12.42
CA GLY A 348 -3.18 -12.87 11.43
C GLY A 348 -2.18 -11.92 12.08
N TYR A 349 -1.16 -11.57 11.31
CA TYR A 349 -0.05 -10.69 11.72
C TYR A 349 0.40 -9.84 10.53
N LYS A 350 0.66 -8.57 10.80
CA LYS A 350 1.32 -7.63 9.90
C LYS A 350 2.44 -6.97 10.70
N SER A 351 3.67 -7.09 10.22
CA SER A 351 4.85 -6.58 10.94
C SER A 351 4.79 -5.08 11.18
N GLY A 352 5.46 -4.63 12.24
CA GLY A 352 5.79 -3.23 12.46
C GLY A 352 6.72 -2.71 11.36
N GLY A 353 7.12 -1.45 11.44
CA GLY A 353 7.93 -0.86 10.38
C GLY A 353 8.34 0.57 10.68
N TYR A 354 8.84 1.24 9.66
CA TYR A 354 9.29 2.63 9.75
C TYR A 354 8.51 3.52 8.79
N ASN A 355 8.18 4.73 9.23
CA ASN A 355 7.66 5.79 8.39
C ASN A 355 8.81 6.37 7.55
N PHE A 356 8.64 6.46 6.24
CA PHE A 356 9.61 7.16 5.37
C PHE A 356 9.42 8.68 5.35
N ASP A 357 8.38 9.20 6.01
CA ASP A 357 8.14 10.63 6.16
C ASP A 357 8.92 11.18 7.36
N ARG A 358 9.78 12.18 7.12
CA ARG A 358 10.61 12.82 8.14
C ARG A 358 9.80 13.52 9.23
N ALA A 359 8.53 13.84 8.99
CA ALA A 359 7.69 14.42 10.01
C ALA A 359 7.34 13.46 11.17
N GLY A 360 7.68 12.17 11.04
CA GLY A 360 7.62 11.22 12.15
C GLY A 360 8.61 11.54 13.29
N PHE A 361 9.66 12.36 13.05
CA PHE A 361 10.60 12.73 14.11
C PHE A 361 9.93 13.56 15.21
N THR A 362 10.03 13.10 16.45
CA THR A 362 9.35 13.73 17.59
C THR A 362 10.16 14.88 18.18
N ASN A 363 11.48 14.89 17.98
CA ASN A 363 12.38 15.91 18.50
C ASN A 363 13.29 16.52 17.41
N PRO A 364 12.99 17.74 16.91
CA PRO A 364 13.83 18.42 15.92
C PRO A 364 15.27 18.67 16.34
N ALA A 365 15.57 18.72 17.64
CA ALA A 365 16.93 19.01 18.11
C ALA A 365 17.84 17.78 18.08
N VAL A 366 17.27 16.58 18.07
CA VAL A 366 17.96 15.30 18.08
C VAL A 366 17.07 14.30 17.32
N PRO A 367 17.03 14.34 15.98
CA PRO A 367 16.32 13.32 15.22
C PRO A 367 16.91 11.94 15.57
N ASN A 368 16.04 10.93 15.56
CA ASN A 368 16.39 9.55 15.83
C ASN A 368 15.48 8.66 14.98
N ALA A 369 16.07 7.76 14.17
CA ALA A 369 15.30 6.87 13.31
C ALA A 369 14.33 5.96 14.07
N ALA A 370 14.56 5.70 15.36
CA ALA A 370 13.61 5.01 16.23
C ALA A 370 12.26 5.76 16.37
N ASP A 371 12.23 7.08 16.22
CA ASP A 371 10.98 7.86 16.24
C ASP A 371 10.08 7.56 15.04
N LEU A 372 10.65 7.05 13.94
CA LEU A 372 9.90 6.68 12.74
C LEU A 372 9.19 5.34 12.90
N SER A 373 9.46 4.60 13.97
CA SER A 373 8.94 3.26 14.19
C SER A 373 7.45 3.19 14.52
N PHE A 374 6.82 2.11 14.10
CA PHE A 374 5.49 1.71 14.55
C PHE A 374 5.46 0.19 14.77
N VAL A 375 4.58 -0.24 15.67
CA VAL A 375 4.49 -1.64 16.12
C VAL A 375 3.65 -2.49 15.17
N GLU A 376 3.69 -3.80 15.38
CA GLU A 376 2.91 -4.79 14.66
C GLU A 376 1.39 -4.62 14.83
N GLU A 377 0.65 -5.11 13.84
CA GLU A 377 -0.79 -5.28 13.90
C GLU A 377 -1.13 -6.78 13.89
N THR A 378 -2.02 -7.19 14.78
CA THR A 378 -2.56 -8.56 14.81
C THR A 378 -4.07 -8.55 14.66
N VAL A 379 -4.61 -9.62 14.08
CA VAL A 379 -6.06 -9.80 13.97
C VAL A 379 -6.45 -11.17 14.49
N ASP A 380 -7.38 -11.20 15.44
CA ASP A 380 -8.06 -12.42 15.88
C ASP A 380 -9.46 -12.44 15.25
N ALA A 381 -9.70 -13.43 14.39
CA ALA A 381 -10.91 -13.54 13.58
C ALA A 381 -11.68 -14.82 13.90
N TYR A 382 -12.99 -14.68 14.09
CA TYR A 382 -13.93 -15.76 14.32
C TYR A 382 -15.00 -15.74 13.23
N GLU A 383 -15.35 -16.90 12.70
CA GLU A 383 -16.39 -17.04 11.68
C GLU A 383 -17.20 -18.31 11.89
N VAL A 384 -18.51 -18.22 11.71
CA VAL A 384 -19.42 -19.36 11.62
C VAL A 384 -20.20 -19.26 10.33
N GLY A 385 -20.16 -20.31 9.51
CA GLY A 385 -20.77 -20.29 8.20
C GLY A 385 -21.53 -21.56 7.85
N LEU A 386 -22.44 -21.41 6.89
CA LEU A 386 -23.25 -22.47 6.32
C LEU A 386 -23.16 -22.40 4.79
N LYS A 387 -22.84 -23.52 4.16
CA LYS A 387 -22.78 -23.69 2.71
C LYS A 387 -23.84 -24.69 2.27
N THR A 388 -24.68 -24.29 1.32
CA THR A 388 -25.83 -25.11 0.90
C THR A 388 -25.99 -25.18 -0.62
N GLU A 389 -26.39 -26.35 -1.10
CA GLU A 389 -26.81 -26.60 -2.48
C GLU A 389 -28.24 -27.18 -2.48
N PHE A 390 -29.15 -26.60 -3.25
CA PHE A 390 -30.53 -27.06 -3.38
C PHE A 390 -30.91 -27.27 -4.84
N PHE A 391 -31.93 -28.10 -5.08
CA PHE A 391 -32.55 -28.35 -6.38
C PHE A 391 -31.53 -28.73 -7.48
N ASP A 392 -30.71 -29.74 -7.24
CA ASP A 392 -29.66 -30.20 -8.16
C ASP A 392 -28.69 -29.08 -8.57
N ARG A 393 -28.19 -28.32 -7.58
CA ARG A 393 -27.30 -27.16 -7.74
C ARG A 393 -27.88 -26.00 -8.54
N ARG A 394 -29.21 -25.92 -8.64
CA ARG A 394 -29.88 -24.75 -9.20
C ARG A 394 -29.93 -23.60 -8.22
N LEU A 395 -29.88 -23.84 -6.90
CA LEU A 395 -29.78 -22.80 -5.89
C LEU A 395 -28.59 -23.11 -4.98
N ILE A 396 -27.62 -22.21 -4.93
CA ILE A 396 -26.50 -22.26 -3.99
C ILE A 396 -26.67 -21.05 -3.09
N ALA A 397 -26.72 -21.28 -1.78
CA ALA A 397 -26.81 -20.22 -0.78
C ALA A 397 -25.75 -20.45 0.30
N ASN A 398 -24.89 -19.47 0.48
CA ASN A 398 -23.85 -19.47 1.50
C ASN A 398 -24.09 -18.31 2.45
N MET A 399 -23.90 -18.54 3.74
CA MET A 399 -24.09 -17.53 4.77
C MET A 399 -22.95 -17.62 5.77
N ALA A 400 -22.51 -16.48 6.27
CA ALA A 400 -21.52 -16.42 7.34
C ALA A 400 -21.83 -15.26 8.30
N VAL A 401 -21.44 -15.45 9.56
CA VAL A 401 -21.32 -14.38 10.56
C VAL A 401 -19.89 -14.33 11.03
N PHE A 402 -19.34 -13.13 11.15
CA PHE A 402 -17.93 -12.92 11.47
C PHE A 402 -17.74 -11.87 12.55
N HIS A 403 -16.62 -12.01 13.27
CA HIS A 403 -16.15 -11.05 14.25
C HIS A 403 -14.63 -11.02 14.21
N GLN A 404 -14.06 -9.83 14.05
CA GLN A 404 -12.63 -9.60 13.93
C GLN A 404 -12.23 -8.49 14.89
N THR A 405 -11.19 -8.76 15.67
CA THR A 405 -10.55 -7.78 16.56
C THR A 405 -9.14 -7.57 16.08
N PHE A 406 -8.84 -6.34 15.69
CA PHE A 406 -7.50 -5.88 15.33
C PHE A 406 -6.87 -5.24 16.56
N SER A 407 -5.62 -5.61 16.87
CA SER A 407 -4.83 -5.02 17.95
C SER A 407 -3.56 -4.40 17.37
N GLY A 408 -3.21 -3.19 17.79
CA GLY A 408 -2.08 -2.45 17.20
C GLY A 408 -2.39 -1.90 15.80
N PHE A 409 -3.66 -1.65 15.47
CA PHE A 409 -4.14 -1.30 14.13
C PHE A 409 -3.36 -0.11 13.53
N GLN A 410 -2.67 -0.36 12.42
CA GLN A 410 -1.77 0.59 11.76
C GLN A 410 -2.58 1.53 10.85
N LEU A 411 -3.00 2.66 11.40
CA LEU A 411 -3.74 3.70 10.68
C LEU A 411 -2.78 4.72 10.06
N ILE A 412 -2.86 4.90 8.74
CA ILE A 412 -2.22 6.04 8.05
C ILE A 412 -3.10 7.28 8.27
N GLU A 413 -2.59 8.26 9.02
CA GLU A 413 -3.27 9.50 9.34
C GLU A 413 -2.61 10.70 8.65
N TYR A 414 -3.41 11.55 8.01
CA TYR A 414 -2.97 12.90 7.64
C TYR A 414 -3.17 13.87 8.80
N THR A 415 -2.07 14.39 9.34
CA THR A 415 -2.06 15.30 10.49
C THR A 415 -2.36 16.76 10.12
N GLY A 416 -2.74 17.02 8.87
CA GLY A 416 -2.91 18.36 8.30
C GLY A 416 -1.62 18.92 7.67
N VAL A 417 -0.48 18.31 7.97
CA VAL A 417 0.83 18.69 7.41
C VAL A 417 1.59 17.48 6.85
N ASN A 418 1.42 16.29 7.42
CA ASN A 418 2.17 15.08 7.02
C ASN A 418 1.34 13.81 7.20
N PHE A 419 1.77 12.71 6.59
CA PHE A 419 1.22 11.39 6.81
C PHE A 419 2.06 10.61 7.83
N VAL A 420 1.41 10.04 8.83
CA VAL A 420 2.08 9.20 9.84
C VAL A 420 1.30 7.91 10.04
N VAL A 421 2.02 6.80 10.21
CA VAL A 421 1.42 5.54 10.69
C VAL A 421 1.30 5.60 12.21
N ARG A 422 0.08 5.52 12.71
CA ARG A 422 -0.22 5.41 14.14
C ARG A 422 -0.84 4.05 14.43
N SER A 423 -0.28 3.36 15.42
CA SER A 423 -0.85 2.14 15.97
C SER A 423 -1.95 2.48 16.97
N LEU A 424 -3.19 2.13 16.64
CA LEU A 424 -4.34 2.21 17.54
C LEU A 424 -4.42 0.93 18.38
N GLU A 425 -4.91 1.05 19.61
CA GLU A 425 -4.98 -0.07 20.55
C GLU A 425 -5.86 -1.20 19.99
N GLU A 426 -7.06 -0.85 19.53
CA GLU A 426 -8.03 -1.82 19.03
C GLU A 426 -8.90 -1.24 17.91
N ALA A 427 -9.27 -2.07 16.94
CA ALA A 427 -10.33 -1.82 15.98
C ALA A 427 -11.18 -3.09 15.82
N ILE A 428 -12.51 -2.96 15.71
CA ILE A 428 -13.41 -4.12 15.60
C ILE A 428 -14.19 -4.05 14.30
N SER A 429 -14.27 -5.18 13.58
CA SER A 429 -15.16 -5.37 12.45
C SER A 429 -15.99 -6.63 12.65
N LYS A 430 -17.32 -6.52 12.58
CA LYS A 430 -18.22 -7.66 12.73
C LYS A 430 -19.41 -7.53 11.79
N GLY A 431 -19.98 -8.66 11.42
CA GLY A 431 -21.02 -8.62 10.42
C GLY A 431 -21.61 -9.98 10.06
N ALA A 432 -22.42 -9.94 9.02
CA ALA A 432 -23.04 -11.10 8.41
C ALA A 432 -23.09 -10.92 6.90
N GLU A 433 -22.91 -12.00 6.17
CA GLU A 433 -23.01 -12.02 4.72
C GLU A 433 -23.82 -13.21 4.22
N ILE A 434 -24.46 -13.01 3.07
CA ILE A 434 -25.15 -14.04 2.31
C ILE A 434 -24.85 -13.90 0.82
N GLU A 435 -24.49 -15.00 0.21
CA GLU A 435 -24.28 -15.12 -1.23
C GLU A 435 -25.24 -16.14 -1.81
N VAL A 436 -25.93 -15.76 -2.90
CA VAL A 436 -26.91 -16.62 -3.55
C VAL A 436 -26.65 -16.66 -5.05
N THR A 437 -26.41 -17.86 -5.58
CA THR A 437 -26.45 -18.14 -7.02
C THR A 437 -27.68 -18.98 -7.32
N TRP A 438 -28.55 -18.47 -8.18
CA TRP A 438 -29.79 -19.12 -8.56
C TRP A 438 -29.92 -19.25 -10.08
N ARG A 439 -30.19 -20.47 -10.54
CA ARG A 439 -30.48 -20.84 -11.93
C ARG A 439 -31.94 -21.27 -12.03
N PRO A 440 -32.88 -20.32 -12.05
CA PRO A 440 -34.32 -20.62 -12.04
C PRO A 440 -34.79 -21.35 -13.31
N MET A 441 -34.12 -21.09 -14.44
CA MET A 441 -34.40 -21.67 -15.75
C MET A 441 -33.12 -21.70 -16.59
N ASP A 442 -33.11 -22.50 -17.65
CA ASP A 442 -31.96 -22.60 -18.54
C ASP A 442 -31.66 -21.25 -19.22
N GLY A 443 -30.38 -20.89 -19.29
CA GLY A 443 -29.92 -19.62 -19.87
C GLY A 443 -30.01 -18.41 -18.94
N LEU A 444 -30.61 -18.52 -17.75
CA LEU A 444 -30.63 -17.45 -16.73
C LEU A 444 -29.87 -17.88 -15.48
N THR A 445 -28.83 -17.12 -15.12
CA THR A 445 -28.16 -17.22 -13.82
C THR A 445 -28.26 -15.87 -13.13
N ILE A 446 -28.72 -15.90 -11.88
CA ILE A 446 -28.82 -14.73 -11.02
C ILE A 446 -27.82 -14.94 -9.88
N THR A 447 -26.89 -14.01 -9.74
CA THR A 447 -25.92 -14.00 -8.64
C THR A 447 -26.12 -12.73 -7.84
N ASN A 448 -26.40 -12.88 -6.54
CA ASN A 448 -26.54 -11.77 -5.62
C ASN A 448 -25.70 -12.02 -4.37
N GLY A 449 -25.24 -10.94 -3.74
CA GLY A 449 -24.64 -10.95 -2.43
C GLY A 449 -25.19 -9.80 -1.59
N LEU A 450 -25.30 -10.01 -0.29
CA LEU A 450 -25.63 -8.97 0.69
C LEU A 450 -24.70 -9.12 1.89
N SER A 451 -24.06 -8.03 2.29
CA SER A 451 -23.21 -7.98 3.48
C SER A 451 -23.67 -6.84 4.38
N TYR A 452 -23.75 -7.12 5.68
CA TYR A 452 -23.92 -6.14 6.74
C TYR A 452 -22.63 -6.12 7.56
N THR A 453 -22.03 -4.94 7.71
CA THR A 453 -20.79 -4.74 8.45
C THR A 453 -20.94 -3.59 9.42
N ASP A 454 -20.55 -3.81 10.65
CA ASP A 454 -20.42 -2.84 11.73
C ASP A 454 -18.95 -2.78 12.15
N ALA A 455 -18.30 -1.67 11.82
CA ALA A 455 -16.85 -1.48 11.95
C ALA A 455 -16.59 -0.18 12.72
N TYR A 456 -15.91 -0.28 13.87
CA TYR A 456 -15.72 0.86 14.78
C TYR A 456 -14.45 0.76 15.60
N TYR A 457 -14.01 1.91 16.11
CA TYR A 457 -12.94 2.00 17.11
C TYR A 457 -13.54 1.96 18.53
N PRO A 458 -13.21 0.95 19.35
CA PRO A 458 -13.68 0.87 20.73
C PRO A 458 -13.29 2.10 21.55
N VAL A 459 -14.12 2.43 22.55
CA VAL A 459 -13.83 3.52 23.49
C VAL A 459 -12.75 3.07 24.46
N SER A 460 -11.53 3.60 24.30
CA SER A 460 -10.40 3.32 25.17
C SER A 460 -9.44 4.51 25.24
N ALA A 461 -8.56 4.52 26.23
CA ALA A 461 -7.52 5.54 26.31
C ALA A 461 -6.53 5.45 25.13
N GLY A 462 -6.21 4.22 24.68
CA GLY A 462 -5.35 3.99 23.51
C GLY A 462 -5.98 4.41 22.18
N ASN A 463 -7.31 4.58 22.15
CA ASN A 463 -8.05 5.09 21.00
C ASN A 463 -8.52 6.54 21.17
N SER A 464 -7.93 7.35 22.05
CA SER A 464 -8.50 8.65 22.48
C SER A 464 -9.02 9.59 21.37
N THR A 465 -8.35 9.67 20.21
CA THR A 465 -8.78 10.52 19.07
C THR A 465 -9.94 9.90 18.25
N TYR A 466 -10.06 8.57 18.25
CA TYR A 466 -10.97 7.79 17.40
C TYR A 466 -12.06 7.05 18.17
N SER A 467 -12.01 7.07 19.50
CA SER A 467 -12.89 6.33 20.39
C SER A 467 -14.36 6.54 20.05
N GLY A 468 -15.06 5.44 19.81
CA GLY A 468 -16.48 5.41 19.52
C GLY A 468 -16.86 5.95 18.14
N ARG A 469 -15.89 6.16 17.25
CA ARG A 469 -16.15 6.50 15.85
C ARG A 469 -16.30 5.24 15.03
N ASP A 470 -17.21 5.31 14.06
CA ASP A 470 -17.32 4.35 12.98
C ASP A 470 -16.08 4.48 12.07
N MET A 471 -15.67 3.35 11.50
CA MET A 471 -14.54 3.25 10.56
C MET A 471 -14.92 3.62 9.14
#